data_AF-A0A848CLH9-F1
#
_entry.id   AF-A0A848CLH9-F1
#
_cell.length_a   1.000
_cell.length_b   1.000
_cell.length_c   1.000
_cell.angle_alpha   90.00
_cell.angle_beta   90.00
_cell.angle_gamma   90.00
#
_symmetry.space_group_name_H-M   'P 1'
#
loop_
_entity.id
_entity.type
_entity.pdbx_description
1 polymer ?
#
loop_
_entity_poly.entity_id
_entity_poly.type
_entity_poly.pdbx_seq_one_letter_code
_entity_poly.pdbx_strand_id
1 'polypeptide(L)'
;MLDVVPGLSDALAARPDLVDRLMNMLSDDIGKGMELSGSSSEALQDQGLLLMGSALCAQSMLLGLPRPAEHNESLAASLGRAEMPPAHALALDHAVADMRARFGADCLPVGDSAMALNGWNSGERDAVSSLLARDIRASATPVTSGELAALFEARAHDAAANGAFRGLLGEMARRMGLNVDADGLSSVSYALRQRHPELADAIAGAGDRAAVAALLDSLPEAGVLLRVEHDIQASWSRGMDTIYAGMAAATGLSGDEVKARLNLSNINESGRFAYLRQDIRELCGKPETGTDTMPTTEQIQDGYQRIVDRFLTGKTELYRSVDRFDFSPELSVRWKSAVLTNSTLRDGNFLSKCVDIADRMNGAGVEAALGESHLTDMELLELFHSIGMQQNELAIAEFSEELKGMGSDELSAINSFSRQAFLERNPGLVAALNANVERIRALYRLGEEQALEIQRRMSSVPYDSPEMTAIQAEYGAVILGLSLISDVVEIE
;
A
#
# COMPACT_ATOMS: atom_id res chain seq x y z
N MET A 1 36.20 -7.00 -31.37
CA MET A 1 37.15 -6.20 -32.20
C MET A 1 36.53 -4.87 -32.62
N LEU A 2 35.23 -4.83 -32.98
CA LEU A 2 34.47 -3.57 -33.09
C LEU A 2 34.25 -2.88 -31.73
N ASP A 3 34.37 -3.62 -30.62
CA ASP A 3 34.24 -3.14 -29.23
C ASP A 3 35.33 -2.13 -28.81
N VAL A 4 36.39 -1.98 -29.63
CA VAL A 4 37.47 -1.02 -29.40
C VAL A 4 37.01 0.42 -29.65
N VAL A 5 35.96 0.60 -30.46
CA VAL A 5 35.29 1.89 -30.68
C VAL A 5 33.87 1.79 -30.10
N PRO A 6 33.61 2.40 -28.94
CA PRO A 6 32.29 2.37 -28.31
C PRO A 6 31.19 2.81 -29.29
N GLY A 7 30.15 1.99 -29.44
CA GLY A 7 28.98 2.27 -30.28
C GLY A 7 29.16 2.03 -31.79
N LEU A 8 30.34 1.61 -32.28
CA LEU A 8 30.54 1.33 -33.71
C LEU A 8 29.75 0.11 -34.19
N SER A 9 29.70 -0.95 -33.37
CA SER A 9 28.93 -2.16 -33.66
C SER A 9 27.44 -1.83 -33.81
N ASP A 10 26.87 -1.08 -32.86
CA ASP A 10 25.46 -0.70 -32.89
C ASP A 10 25.13 0.26 -34.03
N ALA A 11 26.02 1.21 -34.34
CA ALA A 11 25.85 2.12 -35.47
C ALA A 11 25.88 1.41 -36.83
N LEU A 12 26.68 0.35 -36.97
CA LEU A 12 26.72 -0.49 -38.17
C LEU A 12 25.53 -1.45 -38.24
N ALA A 13 25.14 -2.06 -37.11
CA ALA A 13 23.95 -2.91 -37.02
C ALA A 13 22.68 -2.15 -37.41
N ALA A 14 22.57 -0.87 -37.03
CA ALA A 14 21.46 0.02 -37.41
C ALA A 14 21.47 0.43 -38.90
N ARG A 15 22.46 0.02 -39.71
CA ARG A 15 22.60 0.42 -41.13
C ARG A 15 22.94 -0.78 -42.02
N PRO A 16 22.03 -1.75 -42.18
CA PRO A 16 22.28 -2.97 -42.95
C PRO A 16 22.70 -2.69 -44.39
N ASP A 17 22.11 -1.69 -45.05
CA ASP A 17 22.50 -1.29 -46.42
C ASP A 17 23.96 -0.81 -46.52
N LEU A 18 24.47 -0.16 -45.47
CA LEU A 18 25.87 0.27 -45.42
C LEU A 18 26.77 -0.94 -45.21
N VAL A 19 26.38 -1.88 -44.36
CA VAL A 19 27.10 -3.14 -44.12
C VAL A 19 27.17 -3.95 -45.41
N ASP A 20 26.08 -4.09 -46.16
CA ASP A 20 26.06 -4.81 -47.43
C ASP A 20 26.98 -4.15 -48.48
N ARG A 21 26.97 -2.82 -48.56
CA ARG A 21 27.91 -2.09 -49.44
C ARG A 21 29.36 -2.31 -49.03
N LEU A 22 29.65 -2.26 -47.74
CA LEU A 22 30.99 -2.53 -47.22
C LEU A 22 31.42 -3.98 -47.51
N MET A 23 30.53 -4.96 -47.32
CA MET A 23 30.77 -6.36 -47.64
C MET A 23 31.08 -6.58 -49.12
N ASN A 24 30.39 -5.87 -50.01
CA ASN A 24 30.68 -5.91 -51.45
C ASN A 24 32.05 -5.29 -51.77
N MET A 25 32.36 -4.11 -51.21
CA MET A 25 33.67 -3.46 -51.40
C MET A 25 34.82 -4.34 -50.89
N LEU A 26 34.64 -4.98 -49.74
CA LEU A 26 35.63 -5.90 -49.17
C LEU A 26 35.81 -7.15 -50.03
N SER A 27 34.73 -7.66 -50.63
CA SER A 27 34.81 -8.79 -51.57
C SER A 27 35.60 -8.42 -52.82
N ASP A 28 35.42 -7.21 -53.36
CA ASP A 28 36.21 -6.69 -54.48
C ASP A 28 37.70 -6.54 -54.12
N ASP A 29 37.99 -6.06 -52.91
CA ASP A 29 39.37 -5.88 -52.43
C ASP A 29 40.06 -7.24 -52.15
N ILE A 30 39.32 -8.25 -51.70
CA ILE A 30 39.80 -9.63 -51.61
C ILE A 30 40.15 -10.16 -53.01
N GLY A 31 39.27 -9.95 -53.99
CA GLY A 31 39.50 -10.35 -55.38
C GLY A 31 40.76 -9.72 -55.97
N LYS A 32 40.90 -8.39 -55.83
CA LYS A 32 42.10 -7.65 -56.29
C LYS A 32 43.36 -8.09 -55.54
N GLY A 33 43.27 -8.32 -54.24
CA GLY A 33 44.39 -8.81 -53.44
C GLY A 33 44.88 -10.19 -53.91
N MET A 34 43.94 -11.08 -54.26
CA MET A 34 44.24 -12.40 -54.81
C MET A 34 44.94 -12.31 -56.17
N GLU A 35 44.46 -11.46 -57.08
CA GLU A 35 45.09 -11.22 -58.38
C GLU A 35 46.53 -10.69 -58.25
N LEU A 36 46.73 -9.69 -57.38
CA LEU A 36 48.05 -9.09 -57.13
C LEU A 36 49.03 -10.07 -56.46
N SER A 37 48.53 -10.95 -55.58
CA SER A 37 49.35 -11.97 -54.90
C SER A 37 49.93 -13.04 -55.84
N GLY A 38 49.33 -13.21 -57.04
CA GLY A 38 49.83 -14.07 -58.11
C GLY A 38 50.81 -13.38 -59.08
N SER A 39 51.14 -12.12 -58.83
CA SER A 39 52.07 -11.34 -59.66
C SER A 39 53.50 -11.87 -59.58
N SER A 40 54.26 -11.71 -60.66
CA SER A 40 55.70 -12.02 -60.71
C SER A 40 56.58 -10.97 -60.03
N SER A 41 55.99 -9.87 -59.56
CA SER A 41 56.67 -8.81 -58.81
C SER A 41 56.45 -8.99 -57.31
N GLU A 42 57.54 -9.15 -56.56
CA GLU A 42 57.55 -9.32 -55.10
C GLU A 42 56.83 -8.17 -54.38
N ALA A 43 57.03 -6.93 -54.85
CA ALA A 43 56.36 -5.76 -54.28
C ALA A 43 54.83 -5.75 -54.50
N LEU A 44 54.35 -6.27 -55.65
CA LEU A 44 52.92 -6.40 -55.91
C LEU A 44 52.32 -7.57 -55.14
N GLN A 45 53.09 -8.63 -54.94
CA GLN A 45 52.69 -9.79 -54.16
C GLN A 45 52.46 -9.44 -52.68
N ASP A 46 53.40 -8.72 -52.06
CA ASP A 46 53.28 -8.24 -50.68
C ASP A 46 52.08 -7.28 -50.52
N GLN A 47 51.89 -6.38 -51.48
CA GLN A 47 50.75 -5.45 -51.48
C GLN A 47 49.40 -6.19 -51.61
N GLY A 48 49.33 -7.23 -52.45
CA GLY A 48 48.14 -8.06 -52.61
C GLY A 48 47.79 -8.84 -51.34
N LEU A 49 48.79 -9.42 -50.66
CA LEU A 49 48.60 -10.15 -49.40
C LEU A 49 48.11 -9.23 -48.27
N LEU A 50 48.66 -8.01 -48.16
CA LEU A 50 48.23 -7.02 -47.18
C LEU A 50 46.79 -6.56 -47.41
N LEU A 51 46.44 -6.24 -48.67
CA LEU A 51 45.07 -5.84 -49.03
C LEU A 51 44.07 -6.95 -48.69
N MET A 52 44.34 -8.18 -49.14
CA MET A 52 43.48 -9.34 -48.88
C MET A 52 43.35 -9.62 -47.37
N GLY A 53 44.45 -9.58 -46.62
CA GLY A 53 44.44 -9.80 -45.17
C GLY A 53 43.62 -8.75 -44.43
N SER A 54 43.76 -7.47 -44.81
CA SER A 54 42.98 -6.37 -44.22
C SER A 54 41.49 -6.48 -44.56
N ALA A 55 41.16 -6.87 -45.80
CA ALA A 55 39.79 -7.01 -46.26
C ALA A 55 39.08 -8.20 -45.61
N LEU A 56 39.76 -9.35 -45.46
CA LEU A 56 39.26 -10.52 -44.72
C LEU A 56 39.02 -10.19 -43.24
N CYS A 57 39.93 -9.43 -42.63
CA CYS A 57 39.78 -8.99 -41.24
C CYS A 57 38.54 -8.07 -41.08
N ALA A 58 38.40 -7.06 -41.94
CA ALA A 58 37.23 -6.19 -41.95
C ALA A 58 35.92 -6.94 -42.25
N GLN A 59 35.95 -7.92 -43.17
CA GLN A 59 34.79 -8.77 -43.48
C GLN A 59 34.38 -9.60 -42.26
N SER A 60 35.34 -10.18 -41.54
CA SER A 60 35.07 -10.93 -40.31
C SER A 60 34.47 -10.05 -39.20
N MET A 61 34.84 -8.77 -39.13
CA MET A 61 34.24 -7.81 -38.20
C MET A 61 32.77 -7.53 -38.54
N LEU A 62 32.44 -7.33 -39.81
CA LEU A 62 31.06 -7.06 -40.27
C LEU A 62 30.15 -8.28 -40.16
N LEU A 63 30.69 -9.48 -40.40
CA LEU A 63 29.96 -10.74 -40.18
C LEU A 63 29.64 -11.01 -38.69
N GLY A 64 30.38 -10.38 -37.78
CA GLY A 64 30.17 -10.46 -36.33
C GLY A 64 29.13 -9.47 -35.79
N LEU A 65 28.45 -8.70 -36.64
CA LEU A 65 27.38 -7.79 -36.21
C LEU A 65 26.16 -8.59 -35.70
N PRO A 66 25.52 -8.14 -34.62
CA PRO A 66 24.35 -8.83 -34.06
C PRO A 66 23.20 -8.87 -35.06
N ARG A 67 22.44 -9.96 -35.03
CA ARG A 67 21.22 -10.06 -35.86
C ARG A 67 20.19 -9.01 -35.40
N PRO A 68 19.27 -8.58 -36.27
CA PRO A 68 18.23 -7.61 -35.91
C PRO A 68 17.49 -7.92 -34.60
N ALA A 69 17.11 -9.18 -34.38
CA ALA A 69 16.44 -9.60 -33.14
C ALA A 69 17.33 -9.48 -31.89
N GLU A 70 18.62 -9.79 -32.01
CA GLU A 70 19.58 -9.69 -30.90
C GLU A 70 19.91 -8.23 -30.58
N HIS A 71 20.07 -7.41 -31.61
CA HIS A 71 20.25 -5.96 -31.48
C HIS A 71 19.03 -5.31 -30.80
N ASN A 72 17.82 -5.63 -31.28
CA ASN A 72 16.59 -5.07 -30.74
C ASN A 72 16.31 -5.52 -29.29
N GLU A 73 16.60 -6.78 -28.94
CA GLU A 73 16.48 -7.23 -27.55
C GLU A 73 17.47 -6.50 -26.63
N SER A 74 18.72 -6.34 -27.07
CA SER A 74 19.74 -5.60 -26.31
C SER A 74 19.36 -4.12 -26.13
N LEU A 75 18.84 -3.48 -27.18
CA LEU A 75 18.35 -2.10 -27.12
C LEU A 75 17.14 -1.97 -26.17
N ALA A 76 16.16 -2.87 -26.29
CA ALA A 76 14.98 -2.88 -25.42
C ALA A 76 15.35 -3.08 -23.94
N ALA A 77 16.32 -3.95 -23.65
CA ALA A 77 16.80 -4.22 -22.30
C ALA A 77 17.62 -3.07 -21.69
N SER A 78 18.23 -2.23 -22.52
CA SER A 78 19.09 -1.11 -22.10
C SER A 78 18.36 0.24 -22.03
N LEU A 79 17.05 0.31 -22.35
CA LEU A 79 16.27 1.55 -22.31
C LEU A 79 16.41 2.30 -20.98
N GLY A 80 16.87 3.55 -21.05
CA GLY A 80 17.03 4.42 -19.88
C GLY A 80 18.19 4.02 -18.97
N ARG A 81 19.10 3.13 -19.41
CA ARG A 81 20.27 2.71 -18.63
C ARG A 81 21.57 3.21 -19.26
N ALA A 82 22.65 3.16 -18.49
CA ALA A 82 23.97 3.62 -18.94
C ALA A 82 24.54 2.79 -20.10
N GLU A 83 24.08 1.54 -20.25
CA GLU A 83 24.50 0.61 -21.31
C GLU A 83 23.81 0.90 -22.66
N MET A 84 22.88 1.86 -22.71
CA MET A 84 22.19 2.22 -23.94
C MET A 84 23.18 2.81 -24.98
N PRO A 85 23.08 2.44 -26.27
CA PRO A 85 23.96 2.98 -27.29
C PRO A 85 23.88 4.53 -27.33
N PRO A 86 25.01 5.26 -27.39
CA PRO A 86 25.03 6.72 -27.23
C PRO A 86 24.15 7.49 -28.23
N ALA A 87 24.06 7.01 -29.48
CA ALA A 87 23.23 7.63 -30.50
C ALA A 87 21.72 7.49 -30.20
N HIS A 88 21.31 6.35 -29.64
CA HIS A 88 19.94 6.10 -29.21
C HIS A 88 19.58 6.87 -27.94
N ALA A 89 20.50 6.93 -26.98
CA ALA A 89 20.33 7.73 -25.76
C ALA A 89 20.13 9.21 -26.10
N LEU A 90 20.99 9.78 -26.96
CA LEU A 90 20.86 11.17 -27.42
C LEU A 90 19.53 11.43 -28.15
N ALA A 91 19.09 10.49 -29.00
CA ALA A 91 17.82 10.62 -29.71
C ALA A 91 16.63 10.58 -28.76
N LEU A 92 16.68 9.72 -27.73
CA LEU A 92 15.67 9.68 -26.67
C LEU A 92 15.65 10.98 -25.86
N ASP A 93 16.82 11.50 -25.48
CA ASP A 93 16.93 12.78 -24.75
C ASP A 93 16.32 13.94 -25.53
N HIS A 94 16.61 14.03 -26.83
CA HIS A 94 15.97 15.03 -27.70
C HIS A 94 14.46 14.84 -27.81
N ALA A 95 13.99 13.60 -27.98
CA ALA A 95 12.55 13.32 -28.07
C ALA A 95 11.81 13.67 -26.77
N VAL A 96 12.40 13.41 -25.59
CA VAL A 96 11.88 13.82 -24.29
C VAL A 96 11.86 15.34 -24.17
N ALA A 97 12.93 16.03 -24.60
CA ALA A 97 13.01 17.48 -24.58
C ALA A 97 11.95 18.13 -25.49
N ASP A 98 11.76 17.61 -26.71
CA ASP A 98 10.73 18.06 -27.64
C ASP A 98 9.32 17.86 -27.07
N MET A 99 9.07 16.72 -26.41
CA MET A 99 7.79 16.46 -25.75
C MET A 99 7.52 17.47 -24.62
N ARG A 100 8.53 17.75 -23.78
CA ARG A 100 8.43 18.76 -22.70
C ARG A 100 8.28 20.18 -23.25
N ALA A 101 8.89 20.50 -24.40
CA ALA A 101 8.69 21.78 -25.06
C ALA A 101 7.25 21.94 -25.58
N ARG A 102 6.65 20.85 -26.08
CA ARG A 102 5.30 20.84 -26.65
C ARG A 102 4.19 20.82 -25.60
N PHE A 103 4.35 20.01 -24.55
CA PHE A 103 3.32 19.76 -23.52
C PHE A 103 3.60 20.43 -22.17
N GLY A 104 4.80 20.99 -21.97
CA GLY A 104 5.24 21.57 -20.71
C GLY A 104 6.22 20.68 -19.95
N ALA A 105 7.05 21.28 -19.09
CA ALA A 105 8.13 20.56 -18.39
C ALA A 105 7.62 19.46 -17.42
N ASP A 106 6.37 19.56 -17.01
CA ASP A 106 5.65 18.67 -16.07
C ASP A 106 4.87 17.54 -16.77
N CYS A 107 4.90 17.46 -18.11
CA CYS A 107 4.11 16.50 -18.87
C CYS A 107 4.53 15.03 -18.66
N LEU A 108 5.79 14.80 -18.31
CA LEU A 108 6.37 13.48 -18.01
C LEU A 108 7.06 13.56 -16.64
N PRO A 109 7.37 12.42 -15.99
CA PRO A 109 8.13 12.44 -14.74
C PRO A 109 9.38 13.32 -14.85
N VAL A 110 9.56 14.20 -13.86
CA VAL A 110 10.65 15.18 -13.84
C VAL A 110 11.97 14.43 -13.63
N GLY A 111 12.98 14.74 -14.46
CA GLY A 111 14.29 14.11 -14.40
C GLY A 111 14.88 13.86 -15.78
N ASP A 112 15.82 12.92 -15.84
CA ASP A 112 16.42 12.44 -17.08
C ASP A 112 15.44 11.60 -17.92
N SER A 113 15.90 11.10 -19.06
CA SER A 113 15.10 10.28 -19.95
C SER A 113 14.70 8.93 -19.33
N ALA A 114 15.48 8.40 -18.40
CA ALA A 114 15.12 7.18 -17.68
C ALA A 114 13.89 7.41 -16.78
N MET A 115 13.84 8.56 -16.10
CA MET A 115 12.65 8.95 -15.34
C MET A 115 11.45 9.21 -16.27
N ALA A 116 11.66 9.89 -17.40
CA ALA A 116 10.59 10.18 -18.35
C ALA A 116 9.93 8.92 -18.92
N LEU A 117 10.69 7.85 -19.12
CA LEU A 117 10.20 6.53 -19.57
C LEU A 117 9.25 5.85 -18.56
N ASN A 118 9.25 6.26 -17.29
CA ASN A 118 8.28 5.80 -16.29
C ASN A 118 6.93 6.54 -16.40
N GLY A 119 6.75 7.40 -17.39
CA GLY A 119 5.46 7.99 -17.71
C GLY A 119 4.40 6.89 -17.91
N TRP A 120 3.20 7.11 -17.36
CA TRP A 120 2.11 6.16 -17.44
C TRP A 120 1.22 6.46 -18.64
N ASN A 121 1.13 5.51 -19.57
CA ASN A 121 0.20 5.57 -20.69
C ASN A 121 -1.16 5.02 -20.20
N SER A 122 -2.16 5.90 -20.15
CA SER A 122 -3.47 5.60 -19.60
C SER A 122 -4.34 4.76 -20.54
N GLY A 123 -4.16 4.90 -21.85
CA GLY A 123 -4.86 4.11 -22.86
C GLY A 123 -4.46 2.64 -22.84
N GLU A 124 -3.15 2.38 -22.84
CA GLU A 124 -2.58 1.01 -22.84
C GLU A 124 -2.41 0.43 -21.43
N ARG A 125 -2.56 1.26 -20.39
CA ARG A 125 -2.39 0.90 -18.97
C ARG A 125 -1.02 0.28 -18.68
N ASP A 126 0.04 0.90 -19.20
CA ASP A 126 1.41 0.45 -19.02
C ASP A 126 2.38 1.64 -19.02
N ALA A 127 3.59 1.42 -18.52
CA ALA A 127 4.66 2.42 -18.59
C ALA A 127 5.16 2.59 -20.03
N VAL A 128 5.58 3.81 -20.38
CA VAL A 128 6.16 4.12 -21.70
C VAL A 128 7.36 3.22 -22.00
N SER A 129 8.19 2.90 -21.00
CA SER A 129 9.31 1.96 -21.12
C SER A 129 8.88 0.57 -21.60
N SER A 130 7.84 -0.01 -21.00
CA SER A 130 7.32 -1.34 -21.37
C SER A 130 6.80 -1.36 -22.81
N LEU A 131 6.02 -0.33 -23.18
CA LEU A 131 5.45 -0.20 -24.52
C LEU A 131 6.53 -0.02 -25.58
N LEU A 132 7.52 0.82 -25.28
CA LEU A 132 8.66 1.06 -26.17
C LEU A 132 9.50 -0.21 -26.34
N ALA A 133 9.79 -0.92 -25.24
CA ALA A 133 10.53 -2.18 -25.28
C ALA A 133 9.79 -3.26 -26.09
N ARG A 134 8.47 -3.32 -25.98
CA ARG A 134 7.61 -4.23 -26.76
C ARG A 134 7.71 -3.96 -28.25
N ASP A 135 7.61 -2.69 -28.66
CA ASP A 135 7.67 -2.30 -30.07
C ASP A 135 9.06 -2.51 -30.68
N ILE A 136 10.12 -2.21 -29.92
CA ILE A 136 11.50 -2.46 -30.36
C ILE A 136 11.72 -3.94 -30.65
N ARG A 137 11.30 -4.82 -29.72
CA ARG A 137 11.42 -6.29 -29.89
C ARG A 137 10.62 -6.81 -31.07
N ALA A 138 9.46 -6.20 -31.35
CA ALA A 138 8.60 -6.60 -32.45
C ALA A 138 9.13 -6.17 -33.83
N SER A 139 10.11 -5.25 -33.89
CA SER A 139 10.67 -4.78 -35.15
C SER A 139 11.45 -5.88 -35.88
N ALA A 140 11.11 -6.08 -37.16
CA ALA A 140 11.77 -7.04 -38.04
C ALA A 140 13.17 -6.59 -38.48
N THR A 141 13.45 -5.28 -38.39
CA THR A 141 14.73 -4.66 -38.73
C THR A 141 15.40 -4.05 -37.48
N PRO A 142 16.73 -3.87 -37.48
CA PRO A 142 17.42 -3.19 -36.39
C PRO A 142 16.87 -1.77 -36.22
N VAL A 143 16.40 -1.45 -35.01
CA VAL A 143 15.81 -0.13 -34.73
C VAL A 143 16.90 0.94 -34.69
N THR A 144 16.79 1.92 -35.57
CA THR A 144 17.68 3.08 -35.63
C THR A 144 17.36 4.09 -34.53
N SER A 145 18.30 5.02 -34.25
CA SER A 145 18.08 6.09 -33.28
C SER A 145 16.92 7.02 -33.66
N GLY A 146 16.69 7.26 -34.96
CA GLY A 146 15.56 8.05 -35.44
C GLY A 146 14.21 7.33 -35.29
N GLU A 147 14.17 6.03 -35.58
CA GLU A 147 12.98 5.20 -35.35
C GLU A 147 12.67 5.09 -33.86
N LEU A 148 13.68 4.97 -33.01
CA LEU A 148 13.50 4.99 -31.56
C LEU A 148 12.81 6.27 -31.08
N ALA A 149 13.24 7.44 -31.57
CA ALA A 149 12.62 8.72 -31.23
C ALA A 149 11.14 8.77 -31.67
N ALA A 150 10.84 8.28 -32.88
CA ALA A 150 9.47 8.21 -33.39
C ALA A 150 8.59 7.24 -32.59
N LEU A 151 9.12 6.06 -32.23
CA LEU A 151 8.45 5.09 -31.37
C LEU A 151 8.18 5.68 -29.97
N PHE A 152 9.17 6.37 -29.40
CA PHE A 152 9.00 7.06 -28.13
C PHE A 152 7.90 8.12 -28.24
N GLU A 153 7.93 9.00 -29.25
CA GLU A 153 6.90 10.03 -29.42
C GLU A 153 5.50 9.42 -29.50
N ALA A 154 5.32 8.35 -30.28
CA ALA A 154 4.04 7.66 -30.40
C ALA A 154 3.55 7.05 -29.08
N ARG A 155 4.44 6.48 -28.26
CA ARG A 155 4.06 5.83 -26.99
C ARG A 155 3.97 6.78 -25.80
N ALA A 156 4.77 7.84 -25.80
CA ALA A 156 4.80 8.85 -24.75
C ALA A 156 3.72 9.92 -24.91
N HIS A 157 3.13 10.06 -26.11
CA HIS A 157 2.12 11.10 -26.39
C HIS A 157 0.97 11.12 -25.38
N ASP A 158 0.29 9.99 -25.18
CA ASP A 158 -0.82 9.89 -24.21
C ASP A 158 -0.35 10.23 -22.78
N ALA A 159 0.80 9.70 -22.37
CA ALA A 159 1.36 9.99 -21.05
C ALA A 159 1.66 11.49 -20.88
N ALA A 160 2.22 12.13 -21.90
CA ALA A 160 2.55 13.54 -21.91
C ALA A 160 1.30 14.43 -21.89
N ALA A 161 0.30 14.14 -22.73
CA ALA A 161 -0.95 14.89 -22.75
C ALA A 161 -1.68 14.81 -21.39
N ASN A 162 -1.73 13.62 -20.78
CA ASN A 162 -2.33 13.42 -19.47
C ASN A 162 -1.51 14.04 -18.32
N GLY A 163 -0.18 14.04 -18.42
CA GLY A 163 0.68 14.78 -17.50
C GLY A 163 0.46 16.28 -17.60
N ALA A 164 0.38 16.83 -18.82
CA ALA A 164 0.08 18.23 -19.06
C ALA A 164 -1.29 18.63 -18.51
N PHE A 165 -2.31 17.79 -18.70
CA PHE A 165 -3.65 18.02 -18.14
C PHE A 165 -3.62 18.13 -16.61
N ARG A 166 -2.92 17.21 -15.93
CA ARG A 166 -2.72 17.26 -14.47
C ARG A 166 -1.89 18.48 -14.04
N GLY A 167 -0.87 18.83 -14.82
CA GLY A 167 -0.06 20.04 -14.61
C GLY A 167 -0.89 21.32 -14.64
N LEU A 168 -1.76 21.44 -15.66
CA LEU A 168 -2.69 22.56 -15.82
C LEU A 168 -3.75 22.61 -14.71
N LEU A 169 -4.26 21.46 -14.25
CA LEU A 169 -5.09 21.39 -13.04
C LEU A 169 -4.34 21.93 -11.81
N GLY A 170 -3.07 21.55 -11.63
CA GLY A 170 -2.22 22.07 -10.55
C GLY A 170 -1.92 23.58 -10.67
N GLU A 171 -1.77 24.10 -11.88
CA GLU A 171 -1.68 25.55 -12.13
C GLU A 171 -3.00 26.27 -11.82
N MET A 172 -4.13 25.69 -12.21
CA MET A 172 -5.46 26.22 -11.88
C MET A 172 -5.66 26.27 -10.36
N ALA A 173 -5.36 25.19 -9.63
CA ALA A 173 -5.42 25.16 -8.17
C ALA A 173 -4.59 26.28 -7.54
N ARG A 174 -3.32 26.43 -7.97
CA ARG A 174 -2.44 27.49 -7.48
C ARG A 174 -2.96 28.89 -7.77
N ARG A 175 -3.51 29.14 -8.97
CA ARG A 175 -4.14 30.44 -9.32
C ARG A 175 -5.34 30.74 -8.43
N MET A 176 -6.08 29.72 -8.01
CA MET A 176 -7.21 29.84 -7.08
C MET A 176 -6.79 29.94 -5.61
N GLY A 177 -5.49 29.84 -5.30
CA GLY A 177 -4.98 29.81 -3.92
C GLY A 177 -5.24 28.49 -3.19
N LEU A 178 -5.54 27.42 -3.94
CA LEU A 178 -5.83 26.09 -3.40
C LEU A 178 -4.53 25.27 -3.32
N ASN A 179 -4.39 24.53 -2.23
CA ASN A 179 -3.32 23.54 -2.06
C ASN A 179 -3.88 22.13 -2.28
N VAL A 180 -3.49 21.50 -3.40
CA VAL A 180 -3.92 20.16 -3.79
C VAL A 180 -2.67 19.36 -4.19
N ASP A 181 -2.45 18.24 -3.53
CA ASP A 181 -1.34 17.33 -3.85
C ASP A 181 -1.57 16.48 -5.11
N ALA A 182 -0.59 15.64 -5.47
CA ALA A 182 -0.66 14.81 -6.68
C ALA A 182 -1.78 13.75 -6.65
N ASP A 183 -2.16 13.23 -5.47
CA ASP A 183 -3.29 12.29 -5.33
C ASP A 183 -4.62 13.02 -5.55
N GLY A 184 -4.76 14.22 -4.99
CA GLY A 184 -5.91 15.09 -5.20
C GLY A 184 -6.06 15.47 -6.67
N LEU A 185 -4.98 15.86 -7.34
CA LEU A 185 -5.01 16.16 -8.79
C LEU A 185 -5.39 14.94 -9.63
N SER A 186 -4.88 13.75 -9.29
CA SER A 186 -5.27 12.50 -9.94
C SER A 186 -6.75 12.20 -9.72
N SER A 187 -7.27 12.46 -8.52
CA SER A 187 -8.68 12.27 -8.17
C SER A 187 -9.59 13.23 -8.91
N VAL A 188 -9.23 14.52 -9.02
CA VAL A 188 -9.97 15.49 -9.84
C VAL A 188 -9.95 15.09 -11.31
N SER A 189 -8.79 14.71 -11.85
CA SER A 189 -8.69 14.24 -13.24
C SER A 189 -9.56 13.01 -13.48
N TYR A 190 -9.66 12.09 -12.52
CA TYR A 190 -10.52 10.93 -12.61
C TYR A 190 -12.00 11.31 -12.55
N ALA A 191 -12.39 12.19 -11.62
CA ALA A 191 -13.76 12.69 -11.51
C ALA A 191 -14.22 13.39 -12.80
N LEU A 192 -13.37 14.23 -13.41
CA LEU A 192 -13.67 14.89 -14.68
C LEU A 192 -13.94 13.87 -15.80
N ARG A 193 -13.19 12.77 -15.85
CA ARG A 193 -13.42 11.69 -16.84
C ARG A 193 -14.66 10.86 -16.56
N GLN A 194 -15.05 10.70 -15.30
CA GLN A 194 -16.34 10.07 -14.98
C GLN A 194 -17.52 10.93 -15.45
N ARG A 195 -17.37 12.26 -15.33
CA ARG A 195 -18.38 13.24 -15.75
C ARG A 195 -18.43 13.41 -17.27
N HIS A 196 -17.27 13.36 -17.94
CA HIS A 196 -17.08 13.52 -19.38
C HIS A 196 -16.28 12.33 -19.93
N PRO A 197 -16.95 11.19 -20.25
CA PRO A 197 -16.26 9.98 -20.70
C PRO A 197 -15.39 10.17 -21.95
N GLU A 198 -15.76 11.12 -22.83
CA GLU A 198 -15.03 11.50 -24.03
C GLU A 198 -13.70 12.23 -23.75
N LEU A 199 -13.51 12.73 -22.52
CA LEU A 199 -12.34 13.52 -22.15
C LEU A 199 -11.03 12.73 -22.28
N ALA A 200 -11.07 11.41 -22.04
CA ALA A 200 -9.90 10.56 -22.18
C ALA A 200 -9.35 10.58 -23.62
N ASP A 201 -10.23 10.34 -24.60
CA ASP A 201 -9.86 10.35 -26.02
C ASP A 201 -9.50 11.77 -26.49
N ALA A 202 -10.20 12.79 -25.98
CA ALA A 202 -9.91 14.18 -26.31
C ALA A 202 -8.52 14.63 -25.82
N ILE A 203 -8.13 14.24 -24.59
CA ILE A 203 -6.78 14.51 -24.06
C ILE A 203 -5.74 13.74 -24.88
N ALA A 204 -5.97 12.45 -25.15
CA ALA A 204 -5.05 11.62 -25.92
C ALA A 204 -4.86 12.10 -27.37
N GLY A 205 -5.85 12.79 -27.94
CA GLY A 205 -5.78 13.41 -29.27
C GLY A 205 -5.22 14.83 -29.29
N ALA A 206 -4.89 15.43 -28.14
CA ALA A 206 -4.41 16.81 -28.06
C ALA A 206 -2.96 16.91 -28.55
N GLY A 207 -2.69 17.78 -29.53
CA GLY A 207 -1.37 17.92 -30.13
C GLY A 207 -0.32 18.62 -29.25
N ASP A 208 -0.75 19.49 -28.34
CA ASP A 208 0.13 20.33 -27.51
C ASP A 208 -0.55 20.79 -26.20
N ARG A 209 0.21 21.49 -25.33
CA ARG A 209 -0.31 22.03 -24.06
C ARG A 209 -1.47 23.00 -24.25
N ALA A 210 -1.49 23.78 -25.34
CA ALA A 210 -2.54 24.77 -25.58
C ALA A 210 -3.88 24.11 -25.90
N ALA A 211 -3.87 23.03 -26.68
CA ALA A 211 -5.04 22.20 -26.92
C ALA A 211 -5.56 21.56 -25.63
N VAL A 212 -4.67 21.03 -24.78
CA VAL A 212 -5.06 20.48 -23.47
C VAL A 212 -5.64 21.57 -22.55
N ALA A 213 -5.08 22.78 -22.56
CA ALA A 213 -5.62 23.91 -21.80
C ALA A 213 -7.01 24.32 -22.27
N ALA A 214 -7.25 24.36 -23.59
CA ALA A 214 -8.57 24.64 -24.14
C ALA A 214 -9.62 23.59 -23.73
N LEU A 215 -9.23 22.31 -23.65
CA LEU A 215 -10.09 21.26 -23.10
C LEU A 215 -10.41 21.53 -21.63
N LEU A 216 -9.41 21.85 -20.80
CA LEU A 216 -9.65 22.14 -19.38
C LEU A 216 -10.54 23.38 -19.18
N ASP A 217 -10.34 24.44 -19.97
CA ASP A 217 -11.16 25.66 -19.90
C ASP A 217 -12.62 25.42 -20.31
N SER A 218 -12.91 24.33 -21.04
CA SER A 218 -14.28 23.92 -21.38
C SER A 218 -15.01 23.20 -20.25
N LEU A 219 -14.33 22.88 -19.14
CA LEU A 219 -14.86 22.12 -17.99
C LEU A 219 -15.15 23.05 -16.81
N PRO A 220 -16.36 23.64 -16.70
CA PRO A 220 -16.68 24.63 -15.67
C PRO A 220 -16.61 24.10 -14.23
N GLU A 221 -16.73 22.79 -14.02
CA GLU A 221 -16.65 22.16 -12.70
C GLU A 221 -15.23 21.96 -12.17
N ALA A 222 -14.19 22.10 -13.01
CA ALA A 222 -12.82 21.77 -12.62
C ALA A 222 -12.36 22.55 -11.38
N GLY A 223 -12.67 23.85 -11.31
CA GLY A 223 -12.36 24.68 -10.15
C GLY A 223 -13.09 24.24 -8.88
N VAL A 224 -14.34 23.79 -8.99
CA VAL A 224 -15.14 23.32 -7.84
C VAL A 224 -14.58 22.00 -7.31
N LEU A 225 -14.20 21.07 -8.19
CA LEU A 225 -13.58 19.80 -7.82
C LEU A 225 -12.22 20.01 -7.15
N LEU A 226 -11.39 20.94 -7.65
CA LEU A 226 -10.13 21.30 -7.01
C LEU A 226 -10.34 21.88 -5.61
N ARG A 227 -11.38 22.70 -5.41
CA ARG A 227 -11.76 23.21 -4.08
C ARG A 227 -12.19 22.06 -3.16
N VAL A 228 -13.02 21.12 -3.62
CA VAL A 228 -13.41 19.95 -2.81
C VAL A 228 -12.18 19.18 -2.32
N GLU A 229 -11.24 18.86 -3.21
CA GLU A 229 -10.02 18.14 -2.82
C GLU A 229 -9.14 18.95 -1.86
N HIS A 230 -9.01 20.26 -2.07
CA HIS A 230 -8.34 21.14 -1.12
C HIS A 230 -8.98 21.09 0.27
N ASP A 231 -10.31 21.21 0.34
CA ASP A 231 -11.06 21.20 1.59
C ASP A 231 -10.94 19.85 2.31
N ILE A 232 -10.95 18.74 1.56
CA ILE A 232 -10.68 17.39 2.08
C ILE A 232 -9.28 17.31 2.70
N GLN A 233 -8.24 17.70 1.95
CA GLN A 233 -6.85 17.59 2.41
C GLN A 233 -6.57 18.49 3.62
N ALA A 234 -7.13 19.71 3.61
CA ALA A 234 -7.03 20.64 4.72
C ALA A 234 -7.77 20.13 5.96
N SER A 235 -8.99 19.60 5.80
CA SER A 235 -9.79 19.06 6.91
C SER A 235 -9.16 17.79 7.50
N TRP A 236 -8.60 16.92 6.67
CA TRP A 236 -7.87 15.74 7.09
C TRP A 236 -6.66 16.13 7.94
N SER A 237 -5.79 17.01 7.43
CA SER A 237 -4.57 17.45 8.11
C SER A 237 -4.90 18.12 9.45
N ARG A 238 -5.85 19.07 9.44
CA ARG A 238 -6.32 19.74 10.66
C ARG A 238 -6.92 18.76 11.66
N GLY A 239 -7.70 17.78 11.19
CA GLY A 239 -8.29 16.76 12.02
C GLY A 239 -7.23 15.90 12.72
N MET A 240 -6.19 15.50 11.99
CA MET A 240 -5.06 14.76 12.56
C MET A 240 -4.31 15.58 13.62
N ASP A 241 -4.01 16.84 13.34
CA ASP A 241 -3.36 17.73 14.31
C ASP A 241 -4.22 17.91 15.57
N THR A 242 -5.54 18.05 15.40
CA THR A 242 -6.50 18.16 16.51
C THR A 242 -6.54 16.89 17.35
N ILE A 243 -6.50 15.71 16.72
CA ILE A 243 -6.44 14.43 17.42
C ILE A 243 -5.17 14.33 18.26
N TYR A 244 -4.00 14.64 17.69
CA TYR A 244 -2.74 14.56 18.42
C TYR A 244 -2.69 15.56 19.58
N ALA A 245 -3.11 16.81 19.35
CA ALA A 245 -3.15 17.83 20.39
C ALA A 245 -4.15 17.46 21.51
N GLY A 246 -5.34 17.00 21.15
CA GLY A 246 -6.37 16.58 22.09
C GLY A 246 -5.92 15.40 22.95
N MET A 247 -5.30 14.38 22.35
CA MET A 247 -4.78 13.23 23.09
C MET A 247 -3.56 13.58 23.95
N ALA A 248 -2.67 14.47 23.51
CA ALA A 248 -1.57 14.97 24.34
C ALA A 248 -2.11 15.69 25.59
N ALA A 249 -3.12 16.56 25.42
CA ALA A 249 -3.78 17.23 26.54
C ALA A 249 -4.51 16.26 27.47
N ALA A 250 -5.17 15.23 26.93
CA ALA A 250 -5.90 14.24 27.72
C ALA A 250 -4.98 13.32 28.53
N THR A 251 -3.81 12.98 27.99
CA THR A 251 -2.90 11.97 28.56
C THR A 251 -1.78 12.58 29.40
N GLY A 252 -1.44 13.85 29.18
CA GLY A 252 -0.26 14.50 29.74
C GLY A 252 1.06 14.11 29.05
N LEU A 253 1.01 13.28 28.00
CA LEU A 253 2.18 12.86 27.22
C LEU A 253 2.61 13.95 26.23
N SER A 254 3.86 13.87 25.79
CA SER A 254 4.34 14.72 24.70
C SER A 254 3.65 14.37 23.37
N GLY A 255 3.56 15.34 22.46
CA GLY A 255 2.95 15.11 21.13
C GLY A 255 3.65 13.99 20.34
N ASP A 256 4.96 13.83 20.49
CA ASP A 256 5.73 12.79 19.82
C ASP A 256 5.45 11.39 20.40
N GLU A 257 5.29 11.27 21.71
CA GLU A 257 4.89 10.00 22.34
C GLU A 257 3.48 9.59 21.94
N VAL A 258 2.55 10.54 21.85
CA VAL A 258 1.20 10.26 21.36
C VAL A 258 1.26 9.79 19.91
N LYS A 259 2.00 10.48 19.03
CA LYS A 259 2.18 10.06 17.63
C LYS A 259 2.76 8.65 17.50
N ALA A 260 3.71 8.28 18.36
CA ALA A 260 4.33 6.97 18.33
C ALA A 260 3.42 5.82 18.82
N ARG A 261 2.43 6.11 19.67
CA ARG A 261 1.62 5.09 20.35
C ARG A 261 0.16 5.04 19.91
N LEU A 262 -0.40 6.18 19.49
CA LEU A 262 -1.81 6.30 19.19
C LEU A 262 -2.16 5.53 17.93
N ASN A 263 -2.99 4.51 18.07
CA ASN A 263 -3.51 3.74 16.97
C ASN A 263 -4.63 4.51 16.26
N LEU A 264 -4.39 4.77 14.97
CA LEU A 264 -5.25 5.56 14.11
C LEU A 264 -5.84 4.74 12.94
N SER A 265 -5.72 3.41 12.96
CA SER A 265 -6.16 2.55 11.85
C SER A 265 -7.64 2.75 11.50
N ASN A 266 -8.48 3.04 12.50
CA ASN A 266 -9.92 3.28 12.31
C ASN A 266 -10.26 4.71 11.89
N ILE A 267 -9.29 5.61 11.86
CA ILE A 267 -9.52 7.03 11.52
C ILE A 267 -8.83 7.40 10.22
N ASN A 268 -7.55 7.07 10.05
CA ASN A 268 -6.69 7.58 8.97
C ASN A 268 -6.95 6.86 7.62
N GLU A 269 -5.91 6.40 6.92
CA GLU A 269 -5.95 5.92 5.53
C GLU A 269 -6.81 4.68 5.28
N SER A 270 -6.98 3.82 6.30
CA SER A 270 -7.87 2.66 6.27
C SER A 270 -9.19 2.89 7.03
N GLY A 271 -9.43 4.12 7.48
CA GLY A 271 -10.44 4.43 8.47
C GLY A 271 -11.55 5.36 8.00
N ARG A 272 -12.22 5.97 8.96
CA ARG A 272 -13.39 6.84 8.73
C ARG A 272 -13.09 8.07 7.88
N PHE A 273 -11.87 8.62 7.94
CA PHE A 273 -11.48 9.72 7.06
C PHE A 273 -11.42 9.24 5.61
N ALA A 274 -10.83 8.07 5.35
CA ALA A 274 -10.74 7.50 4.01
C ALA A 274 -12.13 7.22 3.42
N TYR A 275 -13.05 6.68 4.21
CA TYR A 275 -14.44 6.47 3.78
C TYR A 275 -15.16 7.79 3.47
N LEU A 276 -15.06 8.81 4.33
CA LEU A 276 -15.69 10.10 4.05
C LEU A 276 -15.11 10.75 2.78
N ARG A 277 -13.79 10.69 2.58
CA ARG A 277 -13.15 11.14 1.34
C ARG A 277 -13.71 10.40 0.13
N GLN A 278 -13.83 9.08 0.21
CA GLN A 278 -14.35 8.26 -0.87
C GLN A 278 -15.82 8.61 -1.18
N ASP A 279 -16.68 8.71 -0.17
CA ASP A 279 -18.09 9.09 -0.34
C ASP A 279 -18.24 10.44 -1.03
N ILE A 280 -17.40 11.43 -0.64
CA ILE A 280 -17.38 12.75 -1.29
C ILE A 280 -16.90 12.64 -2.74
N ARG A 281 -15.81 11.91 -3.01
CA ARG A 281 -15.28 11.71 -4.36
C ARG A 281 -16.29 11.02 -5.27
N GLU A 282 -16.95 9.98 -4.79
CA GLU A 282 -18.00 9.25 -5.51
C GLU A 282 -19.22 10.11 -5.80
N LEU A 283 -19.62 10.98 -4.87
CA LEU A 283 -20.68 11.96 -5.10
C LEU A 283 -20.27 12.97 -6.19
N CYS A 284 -19.07 13.55 -6.08
CA CYS A 284 -18.59 14.57 -7.02
C CYS A 284 -18.31 14.04 -8.43
N GLY A 285 -17.94 12.77 -8.56
CA GLY A 285 -17.69 12.12 -9.85
C GLY A 285 -18.93 11.85 -10.69
N LYS A 286 -20.13 11.88 -10.10
CA LYS A 286 -21.40 11.62 -10.79
C LYS A 286 -21.80 12.80 -11.70
N PRO A 287 -22.05 12.58 -13.01
CA PRO A 287 -22.47 13.65 -13.92
C PRO A 287 -23.71 14.42 -13.44
N GLU A 288 -24.63 13.73 -12.76
CA GLU A 288 -25.90 14.28 -12.27
C GLU A 288 -25.71 15.25 -11.10
N THR A 289 -24.57 15.21 -10.41
CA THR A 289 -24.23 16.14 -9.34
C THR A 289 -23.80 17.47 -9.96
N GLY A 290 -24.70 18.45 -9.92
CA GLY A 290 -24.43 19.84 -10.30
C GLY A 290 -23.40 20.50 -9.38
N THR A 291 -22.69 21.51 -9.87
CA THR A 291 -21.62 22.20 -9.11
C THR A 291 -22.12 22.87 -7.83
N ASP A 292 -23.38 23.29 -7.81
CA ASP A 292 -24.11 23.86 -6.66
C ASP A 292 -24.55 22.80 -5.64
N THR A 293 -24.63 21.54 -6.05
CA THR A 293 -24.98 20.40 -5.18
C THR A 293 -23.77 19.67 -4.59
N MET A 294 -22.56 20.00 -5.07
CA MET A 294 -21.31 19.49 -4.48
C MET A 294 -21.12 20.04 -3.06
N PRO A 295 -20.51 19.26 -2.14
CA PRO A 295 -20.43 19.64 -0.74
C PRO A 295 -19.64 20.92 -0.54
N THR A 296 -20.14 21.81 0.30
CA THR A 296 -19.48 23.07 0.66
C THR A 296 -18.28 22.83 1.59
N THR A 297 -17.40 23.82 1.71
CA THR A 297 -16.26 23.76 2.63
C THR A 297 -16.71 23.46 4.07
N GLU A 298 -17.81 24.08 4.51
CA GLU A 298 -18.39 23.86 5.84
C GLU A 298 -18.89 22.42 6.00
N GLN A 299 -19.60 21.86 5.01
CA GLN A 299 -20.08 20.48 5.07
C GLN A 299 -18.95 19.45 5.14
N ILE A 300 -17.87 19.68 4.38
CA ILE A 300 -16.68 18.82 4.42
C ILE A 300 -16.01 18.94 5.80
N GLN A 301 -15.76 20.16 6.25
CA GLN A 301 -15.13 20.42 7.55
C GLN A 301 -15.93 19.79 8.69
N ASP A 302 -17.24 19.98 8.74
CA ASP A 302 -18.14 19.41 9.75
C ASP A 302 -18.15 17.88 9.71
N GLY A 303 -18.06 17.29 8.51
CA GLY A 303 -17.93 15.85 8.31
C GLY A 303 -16.70 15.29 9.04
N TYR A 304 -15.53 15.85 8.76
CA TYR A 304 -14.28 15.44 9.42
C TYR A 304 -14.27 15.77 10.91
N GLN A 305 -14.76 16.95 11.31
CA GLN A 305 -14.80 17.37 12.71
C GLN A 305 -15.66 16.43 13.55
N ARG A 306 -16.82 15.97 13.07
CA ARG A 306 -17.64 14.98 13.77
C ARG A 306 -16.92 13.65 14.00
N ILE A 307 -16.06 13.23 13.06
CA ILE A 307 -15.24 12.03 13.21
C ILE A 307 -14.18 12.25 14.29
N VAL A 308 -13.49 13.40 14.24
CA VAL A 308 -12.48 13.82 15.23
C VAL A 308 -13.07 13.89 16.64
N ASP A 309 -14.19 14.59 16.80
CA ASP A 309 -14.84 14.80 18.09
C ASP A 309 -15.27 13.48 18.72
N ARG A 310 -15.85 12.58 17.92
CA ARG A 310 -16.26 11.26 18.40
C ARG A 310 -15.07 10.41 18.83
N PHE A 311 -14.00 10.42 18.03
CA PHE A 311 -12.77 9.70 18.37
C PHE A 311 -12.12 10.22 19.65
N LEU A 312 -11.94 11.54 19.74
CA LEU A 312 -11.34 12.19 20.90
C LEU A 312 -12.18 11.97 22.15
N THR A 313 -13.50 12.12 22.06
CA THR A 313 -14.41 11.88 23.19
C THR A 313 -14.24 10.45 23.69
N GLY A 314 -14.39 9.45 22.82
CA GLY A 314 -14.28 8.04 23.19
C GLY A 314 -12.91 7.68 23.79
N LYS A 315 -11.80 8.07 23.14
CA LYS A 315 -10.45 7.78 23.63
C LYS A 315 -10.11 8.52 24.92
N THR A 316 -10.56 9.76 25.06
CA THR A 316 -10.31 10.55 26.27
C THR A 316 -11.11 10.03 27.47
N GLU A 317 -12.37 9.65 27.25
CA GLU A 317 -13.21 9.03 28.28
C GLU A 317 -12.64 7.69 28.73
N LEU A 318 -12.22 6.84 27.79
CA LEU A 318 -11.51 5.59 28.07
C LEU A 318 -10.24 5.80 28.89
N TYR A 319 -9.42 6.78 28.51
CA TYR A 319 -8.16 7.02 29.21
C TYR A 319 -8.39 7.52 30.65
N ARG A 320 -9.37 8.40 30.83
CA ARG A 320 -9.73 8.98 32.13
C ARG A 320 -10.53 8.02 33.02
N SER A 321 -11.25 7.05 32.45
CA SER A 321 -12.01 6.07 33.23
C SER A 321 -11.08 5.18 34.05
N VAL A 322 -9.87 4.88 33.54
CA VAL A 322 -8.84 4.11 34.25
C VAL A 322 -8.50 4.71 35.61
N ASP A 323 -8.50 6.04 35.74
CA ASP A 323 -8.20 6.72 37.00
C ASP A 323 -9.30 6.57 38.06
N ARG A 324 -10.48 6.05 37.70
CA ARG A 324 -11.63 5.89 38.58
C ARG A 324 -11.81 4.48 39.12
N PHE A 325 -11.04 3.51 38.62
CA PHE A 325 -11.23 2.10 38.96
C PHE A 325 -10.47 1.65 40.22
N ASP A 326 -9.65 2.53 40.81
CA ASP A 326 -8.82 2.24 41.99
C ASP A 326 -7.91 1.01 41.81
N PHE A 327 -7.31 0.87 40.63
CA PHE A 327 -6.34 -0.18 40.32
C PHE A 327 -4.93 0.12 40.81
N SER A 328 -4.08 -0.91 40.87
CA SER A 328 -2.65 -0.76 41.06
C SER A 328 -2.02 0.13 39.97
N PRO A 329 -0.93 0.86 40.31
CA PRO A 329 -0.21 1.68 39.33
C PRO A 329 0.19 0.90 38.08
N GLU A 330 0.61 -0.35 38.24
CA GLU A 330 1.02 -1.24 37.16
C GLU A 330 -0.12 -1.51 36.18
N LEU A 331 -1.31 -1.87 36.70
CA LEU A 331 -2.48 -2.15 35.87
C LEU A 331 -3.01 -0.87 35.20
N SER A 332 -3.07 0.24 35.95
CA SER A 332 -3.49 1.54 35.41
C SER A 332 -2.60 1.98 34.24
N VAL A 333 -1.27 1.84 34.36
CA VAL A 333 -0.34 2.15 33.27
C VAL A 333 -0.57 1.23 32.07
N ARG A 334 -0.76 -0.08 32.30
CA ARG A 334 -1.02 -1.06 31.24
C ARG A 334 -2.31 -0.73 30.48
N TRP A 335 -3.40 -0.42 31.18
CA TRP A 335 -4.69 -0.08 30.56
C TRP A 335 -4.63 1.26 29.83
N LYS A 336 -4.01 2.28 30.42
CA LYS A 336 -3.77 3.57 29.75
C LYS A 336 -2.95 3.41 28.47
N SER A 337 -1.94 2.55 28.48
CA SER A 337 -1.19 2.20 27.28
C SER A 337 -2.08 1.51 26.24
N ALA A 338 -2.91 0.55 26.66
CA ALA A 338 -3.81 -0.16 25.77
C ALA A 338 -4.86 0.76 25.14
N VAL A 339 -5.36 1.77 25.85
CA VAL A 339 -6.26 2.79 25.28
C VAL A 339 -5.63 3.49 24.07
N LEU A 340 -4.31 3.73 24.10
CA LEU A 340 -3.61 4.35 22.98
C LEU A 340 -3.36 3.37 21.84
N THR A 341 -2.96 2.13 22.13
CA THR A 341 -2.48 1.19 21.11
C THR A 341 -3.55 0.27 20.52
N ASN A 342 -4.65 0.04 21.25
CA ASN A 342 -5.70 -0.89 20.84
C ASN A 342 -6.78 -0.20 19.99
N SER A 343 -6.97 -0.70 18.77
CA SER A 343 -7.98 -0.20 17.81
C SER A 343 -9.42 -0.54 18.19
N THR A 344 -9.62 -1.56 19.02
CA THR A 344 -10.91 -2.07 19.45
C THR A 344 -11.53 -1.20 20.54
N LEU A 345 -10.70 -0.52 21.34
CA LEU A 345 -11.15 0.41 22.39
C LEU A 345 -11.61 1.74 21.80
N ARG A 346 -12.91 1.83 21.49
CA ARG A 346 -13.51 3.00 20.81
C ARG A 346 -14.58 3.70 21.65
N ASP A 347 -15.34 2.95 22.43
CA ASP A 347 -16.43 3.46 23.27
C ASP A 347 -15.90 3.88 24.64
N GLY A 348 -16.24 5.11 25.07
CA GLY A 348 -15.86 5.70 26.36
C GLY A 348 -16.21 4.83 27.56
N ASN A 349 -17.30 4.06 27.48
CA ASN A 349 -17.81 3.24 28.58
C ASN A 349 -17.32 1.78 28.55
N PHE A 350 -16.57 1.37 27.52
CA PHE A 350 -16.20 -0.03 27.33
C PHE A 350 -15.44 -0.61 28.53
N LEU A 351 -14.44 0.11 29.05
CA LEU A 351 -13.67 -0.35 30.20
C LEU A 351 -14.50 -0.40 31.48
N SER A 352 -15.40 0.56 31.69
CA SER A 352 -16.30 0.55 32.85
C SER A 352 -17.20 -0.69 32.84
N LYS A 353 -17.78 -1.05 31.69
CA LYS A 353 -18.55 -2.29 31.56
C LYS A 353 -17.72 -3.54 31.87
N CYS A 354 -16.45 -3.58 31.48
CA CYS A 354 -15.55 -4.69 31.82
C CYS A 354 -15.28 -4.76 33.33
N VAL A 355 -15.16 -3.62 34.00
CA VAL A 355 -15.05 -3.57 35.47
C VAL A 355 -16.35 -3.99 36.15
N ASP A 356 -17.51 -3.59 35.63
CA ASP A 356 -18.82 -4.01 36.16
C ASP A 356 -19.02 -5.53 36.06
N ILE A 357 -18.52 -6.17 34.98
CA ILE A 357 -18.47 -7.63 34.87
C ILE A 357 -17.60 -8.21 35.98
N ALA A 358 -16.37 -7.69 36.13
CA ALA A 358 -15.42 -8.16 37.13
C ALA A 358 -15.96 -8.05 38.56
N ASP A 359 -16.59 -6.92 38.91
CA ASP A 359 -17.15 -6.66 40.23
C ASP A 359 -18.33 -7.58 40.57
N ARG A 360 -18.97 -8.20 39.56
CA ARG A 360 -20.09 -9.15 39.70
C ARG A 360 -19.67 -10.62 39.69
N MET A 361 -18.43 -10.92 39.30
CA MET A 361 -17.88 -12.27 39.34
C MET A 361 -17.46 -12.66 40.75
N ASN A 362 -17.48 -13.96 41.07
CA ASN A 362 -17.09 -14.48 42.38
C ASN A 362 -16.04 -15.60 42.28
N GLY A 363 -14.84 -15.33 42.82
CA GLY A 363 -13.71 -16.26 42.88
C GLY A 363 -13.47 -16.91 44.24
N ALA A 364 -14.24 -16.58 45.27
CA ALA A 364 -13.99 -17.02 46.65
C ALA A 364 -14.02 -18.54 46.79
N GLY A 365 -14.83 -19.23 45.99
CA GLY A 365 -14.89 -20.69 45.95
C GLY A 365 -13.57 -21.32 45.50
N VAL A 366 -12.94 -20.79 44.45
CA VAL A 366 -11.62 -21.25 43.98
C VAL A 366 -10.54 -20.93 45.01
N GLU A 367 -10.55 -19.72 45.57
CA GLU A 367 -9.58 -19.31 46.58
C GLU A 367 -9.58 -20.25 47.80
N ALA A 368 -10.76 -20.54 48.35
CA ALA A 368 -10.90 -21.47 49.48
C ALA A 368 -10.47 -22.90 49.10
N ALA A 369 -10.94 -23.37 47.94
CA ALA A 369 -10.68 -24.72 47.45
C ALA A 369 -9.19 -25.02 47.21
N LEU A 370 -8.41 -24.02 46.78
CA LEU A 370 -6.96 -24.17 46.59
C LEU A 370 -6.19 -24.35 47.91
N GLY A 371 -6.78 -23.97 49.05
CA GLY A 371 -6.24 -24.25 50.37
C GLY A 371 -6.58 -25.64 50.91
N GLU A 372 -7.46 -26.38 50.23
CA GLU A 372 -8.00 -27.66 50.68
C GLU A 372 -7.36 -28.84 49.93
N SER A 373 -6.68 -29.73 50.67
CA SER A 373 -5.96 -30.87 50.09
C SER A 373 -6.85 -32.05 49.69
N HIS A 374 -8.16 -31.98 49.93
CA HIS A 374 -9.09 -33.11 49.73
C HIS A 374 -9.95 -32.99 48.47
N LEU A 375 -9.99 -31.81 47.84
CA LEU A 375 -10.67 -31.63 46.55
C LEU A 375 -9.86 -32.27 45.45
N THR A 376 -10.55 -32.93 44.51
CA THR A 376 -9.96 -33.49 43.31
C THR A 376 -9.65 -32.39 42.29
N ASP A 377 -8.76 -32.69 41.36
CA ASP A 377 -8.39 -31.75 40.30
C ASP A 377 -9.57 -31.47 39.35
N MET A 378 -10.47 -32.44 39.17
CA MET A 378 -11.71 -32.24 38.41
C MET A 378 -12.67 -31.25 39.10
N GLU A 379 -12.87 -31.38 40.42
CA GLU A 379 -13.70 -30.45 41.19
C GLU A 379 -13.14 -29.02 41.17
N LEU A 380 -11.81 -28.88 41.23
CA LEU A 380 -11.17 -27.57 41.07
C LEU A 380 -11.36 -26.99 39.68
N LEU A 381 -11.22 -27.81 38.63
CA LEU A 381 -11.42 -27.38 37.25
C LEU A 381 -12.86 -26.92 37.00
N GLU A 382 -13.86 -27.59 37.57
CA GLU A 382 -15.26 -27.18 37.53
C GLU A 382 -15.49 -25.79 38.17
N LEU A 383 -14.75 -25.45 39.23
CA LEU A 383 -14.81 -24.11 39.82
C LEU A 383 -14.24 -23.04 38.87
N PHE A 384 -13.15 -23.33 38.15
CA PHE A 384 -12.65 -22.42 37.11
C PHE A 384 -13.65 -22.28 35.94
N HIS A 385 -14.30 -23.37 35.54
CA HIS A 385 -15.36 -23.32 34.52
C HIS A 385 -16.53 -22.46 34.98
N SER A 386 -16.89 -22.53 36.27
CA SER A 386 -17.93 -21.67 36.85
C SER A 386 -17.56 -20.19 36.72
N ILE A 387 -16.31 -19.80 36.97
CA ILE A 387 -15.85 -18.42 36.75
C ILE A 387 -15.94 -18.04 35.27
N GLY A 388 -15.52 -18.93 34.37
CA GLY A 388 -15.64 -18.71 32.92
C GLY A 388 -17.08 -18.53 32.46
N MET A 389 -18.02 -19.33 32.98
CA MET A 389 -19.46 -19.19 32.74
C MET A 389 -19.99 -17.84 33.23
N GLN A 390 -19.64 -17.44 34.48
CA GLN A 390 -20.04 -16.15 35.03
C GLN A 390 -19.58 -15.00 34.12
N GLN A 391 -18.32 -15.02 33.70
CA GLN A 391 -17.79 -13.99 32.80
C GLN A 391 -18.57 -13.93 31.48
N ASN A 392 -18.83 -15.07 30.85
CA ASN A 392 -19.54 -15.13 29.58
C ASN A 392 -20.98 -14.61 29.72
N GLU A 393 -21.72 -15.06 30.74
CA GLU A 393 -23.10 -14.63 30.99
C GLU A 393 -23.18 -13.12 31.29
N LEU A 394 -22.26 -12.60 32.08
CA LEU A 394 -22.19 -11.18 32.41
C LEU A 394 -21.78 -10.33 31.19
N ALA A 395 -20.84 -10.81 30.36
CA ALA A 395 -20.48 -10.15 29.11
C ALA A 395 -21.67 -10.09 28.14
N ILE A 396 -22.44 -11.17 28.02
CA ILE A 396 -23.68 -11.19 27.24
C ILE A 396 -24.69 -10.20 27.80
N ALA A 397 -24.83 -10.10 29.12
CA ALA A 397 -25.76 -9.15 29.73
C ALA A 397 -25.36 -7.67 29.49
N GLU A 398 -24.08 -7.32 29.67
CA GLU A 398 -23.59 -5.93 29.57
C GLU A 398 -23.43 -5.43 28.13
N PHE A 399 -23.22 -6.32 27.17
CA PHE A 399 -22.97 -5.99 25.76
C PHE A 399 -24.02 -6.57 24.80
N SER A 400 -25.17 -7.03 25.29
CA SER A 400 -26.18 -7.81 24.53
C SER A 400 -26.51 -7.29 23.13
N GLU A 401 -26.72 -5.98 22.96
CA GLU A 401 -27.03 -5.41 21.64
C GLU A 401 -25.77 -5.13 20.81
N GLU A 402 -24.66 -4.78 21.46
CA GLU A 402 -23.40 -4.50 20.78
C GLU A 402 -22.71 -5.77 20.25
N LEU A 403 -22.88 -6.92 20.93
CA LEU A 403 -22.27 -8.20 20.57
C LEU A 403 -22.64 -8.67 19.16
N LYS A 404 -23.83 -8.32 18.66
CA LYS A 404 -24.28 -8.67 17.29
C LYS A 404 -23.39 -8.05 16.20
N GLY A 405 -22.68 -6.97 16.50
CA GLY A 405 -21.79 -6.27 15.57
C GLY A 405 -20.30 -6.37 15.92
N MET A 406 -19.93 -7.15 16.95
CA MET A 406 -18.55 -7.31 17.41
C MET A 406 -17.84 -8.42 16.65
N GLY A 407 -16.55 -8.19 16.33
CA GLY A 407 -15.66 -9.22 15.80
C GLY A 407 -14.94 -9.99 16.91
N SER A 408 -14.06 -10.90 16.50
CA SER A 408 -13.21 -11.67 17.42
C SER A 408 -12.34 -10.78 18.32
N ASP A 409 -11.88 -9.64 17.79
CA ASP A 409 -10.97 -8.74 18.50
C ASP A 409 -11.69 -7.98 19.62
N GLU A 410 -12.93 -7.53 19.40
CA GLU A 410 -13.81 -6.97 20.43
C GLU A 410 -14.09 -7.97 21.55
N LEU A 411 -14.45 -9.21 21.19
CA LEU A 411 -14.71 -10.27 22.17
C LEU A 411 -13.46 -10.60 22.99
N SER A 412 -12.30 -10.70 22.33
CA SER A 412 -11.01 -10.92 23.00
C SER A 412 -10.68 -9.78 23.97
N ALA A 413 -10.95 -8.52 23.58
CA ALA A 413 -10.75 -7.37 24.45
C ALA A 413 -11.67 -7.42 25.68
N ILE A 414 -12.97 -7.69 25.52
CA ILE A 414 -13.91 -7.85 26.64
C ILE A 414 -13.37 -8.90 27.60
N ASN A 415 -12.99 -10.06 27.05
CA ASN A 415 -12.52 -11.17 27.86
C ASN A 415 -11.24 -10.83 28.64
N SER A 416 -10.27 -10.20 27.98
CA SER A 416 -9.01 -9.79 28.60
C SER A 416 -9.21 -8.71 29.67
N PHE A 417 -9.96 -7.64 29.39
CA PHE A 417 -10.10 -6.53 30.34
C PHE A 417 -10.95 -6.93 31.56
N SER A 418 -12.02 -7.69 31.37
CA SER A 418 -12.82 -8.19 32.50
C SER A 418 -12.01 -9.13 33.41
N ARG A 419 -11.20 -10.05 32.86
CA ARG A 419 -10.34 -10.92 33.68
C ARG A 419 -9.27 -10.16 34.44
N GLN A 420 -8.60 -9.21 33.78
CA GLN A 420 -7.57 -8.41 34.44
C GLN A 420 -8.15 -7.61 35.60
N ALA A 421 -9.32 -6.98 35.43
CA ALA A 421 -10.01 -6.30 36.52
C ALA A 421 -10.44 -7.27 37.62
N PHE A 422 -10.95 -8.45 37.27
CA PHE A 422 -11.37 -9.46 38.24
C PHE A 422 -10.21 -9.94 39.12
N LEU A 423 -9.06 -10.24 38.52
CA LEU A 423 -7.85 -10.62 39.26
C LEU A 423 -7.36 -9.50 40.20
N GLU A 424 -7.41 -8.25 39.73
CA GLU A 424 -7.06 -7.08 40.55
C GLU A 424 -7.97 -6.93 41.77
N ARG A 425 -9.26 -7.20 41.62
CA ARG A 425 -10.26 -7.16 42.71
C ARG A 425 -10.13 -8.34 43.68
N ASN A 426 -9.44 -9.41 43.30
CA ASN A 426 -9.32 -10.65 44.07
C ASN A 426 -7.85 -11.03 44.34
N PRO A 427 -7.09 -10.20 45.10
CA PRO A 427 -5.67 -10.48 45.37
C PRO A 427 -5.45 -11.77 46.18
N GLY A 428 -6.42 -12.20 46.98
CA GLY A 428 -6.40 -13.47 47.71
C GLY A 428 -6.36 -14.67 46.76
N LEU A 429 -7.23 -14.67 45.75
CA LEU A 429 -7.21 -15.65 44.67
C LEU A 429 -5.87 -15.68 43.93
N VAL A 430 -5.32 -14.52 43.55
CA VAL A 430 -4.01 -14.42 42.89
C VAL A 430 -2.90 -15.03 43.76
N ALA A 431 -2.91 -14.76 45.07
CA ALA A 431 -1.96 -15.34 46.00
C ALA A 431 -2.13 -16.86 46.12
N ALA A 432 -3.37 -17.36 46.16
CA ALA A 432 -3.67 -18.79 46.24
C ALA A 432 -3.23 -19.54 44.97
N LEU A 433 -3.42 -18.95 43.79
CA LEU A 433 -2.93 -19.50 42.51
C LEU A 433 -1.41 -19.60 42.50
N ASN A 434 -0.71 -18.53 42.90
CA ASN A 434 0.75 -18.50 42.98
C ASN A 434 1.33 -19.44 44.05
N ALA A 435 0.60 -19.68 45.14
CA ALA A 435 1.01 -20.65 46.15
C ALA A 435 0.89 -22.11 45.67
N ASN A 436 0.10 -22.37 44.62
CA ASN A 436 -0.23 -23.71 44.13
C ASN A 436 0.20 -23.96 42.67
N VAL A 437 1.22 -23.24 42.17
CA VAL A 437 1.63 -23.22 40.75
C VAL A 437 1.69 -24.59 40.07
N GLU A 438 2.34 -25.58 40.68
CA GLU A 438 2.48 -26.91 40.06
C GLU A 438 1.13 -27.62 39.88
N ARG A 439 0.24 -27.48 40.86
CA ARG A 439 -1.12 -28.01 40.77
C ARG A 439 -1.94 -27.27 39.71
N ILE A 440 -1.80 -25.94 39.66
CA ILE A 440 -2.46 -25.11 38.64
C ILE A 440 -2.00 -25.46 37.22
N ARG A 441 -0.70 -25.73 37.00
CA ARG A 441 -0.18 -26.20 35.71
C ARG A 441 -0.75 -27.55 35.31
N ALA A 442 -0.95 -28.46 36.27
CA ALA A 442 -1.60 -29.74 36.01
C ALA A 442 -3.09 -29.57 35.64
N LEU A 443 -3.81 -28.68 36.35
CA LEU A 443 -5.19 -28.33 36.04
C LEU A 443 -5.34 -27.71 34.66
N TYR A 444 -4.40 -26.83 34.27
CA TYR A 444 -4.42 -26.21 32.95
C TYR A 444 -4.36 -27.25 31.84
N ARG A 445 -3.41 -28.20 31.91
CA ARG A 445 -3.29 -29.31 30.93
C ARG A 445 -4.55 -30.17 30.88
N LEU A 446 -5.14 -30.48 32.04
CA LEU A 446 -6.38 -31.24 32.10
C LEU A 446 -7.54 -30.50 31.40
N GLY A 447 -7.64 -29.19 31.61
CA GLY A 447 -8.65 -28.38 30.92
C GLY A 447 -8.38 -28.23 29.43
N GLU A 448 -7.13 -28.20 28.97
CA GLU A 448 -6.80 -28.24 27.54
C GLU A 448 -7.29 -29.54 26.89
N GLU A 449 -7.12 -30.68 27.56
CA GLU A 449 -7.64 -31.97 27.10
C GLU A 449 -9.18 -31.94 26.99
N GLN A 450 -9.87 -31.34 27.97
CA GLN A 450 -11.33 -31.16 27.91
C GLN A 450 -11.76 -30.21 26.80
N ALA A 451 -11.06 -29.08 26.61
CA ALA A 451 -11.36 -28.14 25.53
C ALA A 451 -11.24 -28.82 24.15
N LEU A 452 -10.20 -29.63 23.95
CA LEU A 452 -10.03 -30.44 22.74
C LEU A 452 -11.15 -31.47 22.54
N GLU A 453 -11.61 -32.10 23.61
CA GLU A 453 -12.74 -33.04 23.55
C GLU A 453 -14.05 -32.33 23.16
N ILE A 454 -14.32 -31.17 23.75
CA ILE A 454 -15.49 -30.35 23.42
C ILE A 454 -15.41 -29.87 21.96
N GLN A 455 -14.22 -29.46 21.48
CA GLN A 455 -14.03 -29.06 20.09
C GLN A 455 -14.25 -30.23 19.11
N ARG A 456 -13.88 -31.46 19.48
CA ARG A 456 -14.22 -32.66 18.69
C ARG A 456 -15.73 -32.89 18.64
N ARG A 457 -16.43 -32.69 19.77
CA ARG A 457 -17.91 -32.77 19.82
C ARG A 457 -18.56 -31.74 18.90
N MET A 458 -18.06 -30.50 18.84
CA MET A 458 -18.56 -29.48 17.90
C MET A 458 -18.52 -29.95 16.44
N SER A 459 -17.46 -30.67 16.06
CA SER A 459 -17.27 -31.15 14.68
C SER A 459 -18.28 -32.24 14.28
N SER A 460 -19.01 -32.79 15.25
CA SER A 460 -19.97 -33.88 15.05
C SER A 460 -21.43 -33.42 15.05
N VAL A 461 -21.70 -32.14 15.26
CA VAL A 461 -23.05 -31.57 15.43
C VAL A 461 -23.30 -30.49 14.37
N PRO A 462 -24.52 -30.35 13.81
CA PRO A 462 -24.84 -29.29 12.85
C PRO A 462 -24.65 -27.90 13.44
N TYR A 463 -24.01 -27.00 12.67
CA TYR A 463 -23.63 -25.66 13.12
C TYR A 463 -24.81 -24.82 13.65
N ASP A 464 -25.98 -24.90 13.00
CA ASP A 464 -27.17 -24.10 13.37
C ASP A 464 -28.07 -24.79 14.42
N SER A 465 -27.59 -25.83 15.09
CA SER A 465 -28.39 -26.57 16.07
C SER A 465 -28.33 -25.93 17.46
N PRO A 466 -29.40 -26.05 18.28
CA PRO A 466 -29.36 -25.68 19.70
C PRO A 466 -28.26 -26.42 20.48
N GLU A 467 -27.93 -27.63 20.04
CA GLU A 467 -26.85 -28.44 20.61
C GLU A 467 -25.48 -27.80 20.34
N MET A 468 -25.23 -27.29 19.13
CA MET A 468 -24.01 -26.54 18.83
C MET A 468 -23.87 -25.29 19.69
N THR A 469 -24.96 -24.53 19.90
CA THR A 469 -24.95 -23.36 20.80
C THR A 469 -24.55 -23.76 22.22
N ALA A 470 -25.06 -24.87 22.74
CA ALA A 470 -24.73 -25.35 24.07
C ALA A 470 -23.26 -25.79 24.17
N ILE A 471 -22.74 -26.52 23.17
CA ILE A 471 -21.34 -26.95 23.13
C ILE A 471 -20.39 -25.74 22.99
N GLN A 472 -20.77 -24.71 22.23
CA GLN A 472 -20.01 -23.45 22.13
C GLN A 472 -19.96 -22.69 23.46
N ALA A 473 -21.06 -22.64 24.20
CA ALA A 473 -21.08 -22.05 25.54
C ALA A 473 -20.17 -22.83 26.51
N GLU A 474 -20.24 -24.16 26.48
CA GLU A 474 -19.39 -25.06 27.28
C GLU A 474 -17.90 -24.80 26.97
N TYR A 475 -17.51 -24.84 25.70
CA TYR A 475 -16.14 -24.55 25.27
C TYR A 475 -15.69 -23.15 25.67
N GLY A 476 -16.54 -22.13 25.46
CA GLY A 476 -16.24 -20.76 25.85
C GLY A 476 -15.94 -20.64 27.33
N ALA A 477 -16.73 -21.29 28.19
CA ALA A 477 -16.50 -21.30 29.63
C ALA A 477 -15.19 -21.98 30.04
N VAL A 478 -14.87 -23.12 29.43
CA VAL A 478 -13.59 -23.81 29.66
C VAL A 478 -12.42 -22.90 29.28
N ILE A 479 -12.44 -22.34 28.08
CA ILE A 479 -11.36 -21.47 27.59
C ILE A 479 -11.22 -20.21 28.44
N LEU A 480 -12.32 -19.60 28.89
CA LEU A 480 -12.28 -18.43 29.78
C LEU A 480 -11.72 -18.77 31.16
N GLY A 481 -12.11 -19.90 31.74
CA GLY A 481 -11.56 -20.40 33.01
C GLY A 481 -10.06 -20.70 32.92
N LEU A 482 -9.61 -21.32 31.83
CA LEU A 482 -8.20 -21.55 31.55
C LEU A 482 -7.42 -20.25 31.34
N SER A 483 -8.04 -19.27 30.66
CA SER A 483 -7.40 -17.97 30.43
C SER A 483 -7.15 -17.20 31.74
N LEU A 484 -7.97 -17.41 32.78
CA LEU A 484 -7.73 -16.86 34.11
C LEU A 484 -6.44 -17.44 34.73
N ILE A 485 -6.21 -18.74 34.51
CA ILE A 485 -5.01 -19.42 35.00
C ILE A 485 -3.76 -18.88 34.30
N SER A 486 -3.78 -18.80 32.98
CA SER A 486 -2.61 -18.35 32.19
C SER A 486 -2.27 -16.87 32.37
N ASP A 487 -3.22 -16.05 32.81
CA ASP A 487 -2.96 -14.64 33.17
C ASP A 487 -2.17 -14.49 34.50
N VAL A 488 -2.12 -15.54 35.34
CA VAL A 488 -1.45 -15.52 36.66
C VAL A 488 -0.22 -16.42 36.69
N VAL A 489 -0.30 -17.62 36.12
CA VAL A 489 0.76 -18.63 36.15
C VAL A 489 1.36 -18.78 34.76
N GLU A 490 2.69 -18.70 34.67
CA GLU A 490 3.41 -18.97 33.44
C GLU A 490 3.27 -20.46 33.06
N ILE A 491 2.59 -20.70 31.94
CA ILE A 491 2.38 -22.00 31.32
C ILE A 491 3.44 -22.16 30.21
N GLU A 492 4.24 -23.23 30.29
CA GLU A 492 5.29 -23.56 29.32
C GLU A 492 4.76 -24.21 28.05
#